data_AF-K0NDH2-F1
#
_entry.id   AF-K0NDH2-F1
#
_cell.length_a   1.000
_cell.length_b   1.000
_cell.length_c   1.000
_cell.angle_alpha   90.00
_cell.angle_beta   90.00
_cell.angle_gamma   90.00
#
_symmetry.space_group_name_H-M   'P 1'
#
loop_
_entity.id
_entity.type
_entity.pdbx_description
1 polymer ?
#
loop_
_entity_poly.entity_id
_entity_poly.type
_entity_poly.pdbx_seq_one_letter_code
_entity_poly.pdbx_strand_id
1 'polypeptide(L)'
;MDSNKKVTPKVIWSIVGTAGLACSGVLVETSMNVTFPTLMKVFKQPLNNIQWITTAYLLAVTLTIVLAAYTQRSFSFKKLVIAAGICSVVGGLICSISTNLPVMLVGRVIQGMGTGIAMPLLFSIIMLEIPREKQGSFVGTAGMIVALAPSLGPTYGGICLSALNWALTSSLFCPSA
;
A
#
# COMPACT_ATOMS: atom_id res chain seq x y z
N MET A 1 -26.74 -28.72 10.76
CA MET A 1 -27.25 -27.36 10.56
C MET A 1 -26.84 -26.51 11.75
N ASP A 2 -25.74 -25.79 11.66
CA ASP A 2 -25.28 -24.87 12.71
C ASP A 2 -24.90 -23.52 12.05
N SER A 3 -25.90 -22.91 11.42
CA SER A 3 -25.74 -21.73 10.55
C SER A 3 -25.72 -20.40 11.33
N ASN A 4 -25.41 -20.40 12.63
CA ASN A 4 -25.46 -19.21 13.49
C ASN A 4 -24.14 -18.89 14.21
N LYS A 5 -22.99 -19.01 13.53
CA LYS A 5 -21.79 -18.29 13.96
C LYS A 5 -21.95 -16.82 13.58
N LYS A 6 -22.46 -16.02 14.53
CA LYS A 6 -22.57 -14.57 14.42
C LYS A 6 -21.21 -14.01 13.98
N VAL A 7 -21.17 -13.45 12.78
CA VAL A 7 -19.98 -12.73 12.28
C VAL A 7 -19.74 -11.59 13.24
N THR A 8 -18.68 -11.68 14.02
CA THR A 8 -18.41 -10.69 15.06
C THR A 8 -18.03 -9.38 14.36
N PRO A 9 -18.63 -8.22 14.70
CA PRO A 9 -18.34 -6.95 14.05
C PRO A 9 -16.83 -6.61 14.07
N LYS A 10 -16.09 -7.02 15.11
CA LYS A 10 -14.63 -6.88 15.17
C LYS A 10 -13.87 -7.53 14.00
N VAL A 11 -14.38 -8.62 13.44
CA VAL A 11 -13.75 -9.35 12.32
C VAL A 11 -13.97 -8.58 11.02
N ILE A 12 -15.17 -8.06 10.83
CA ILE A 12 -15.53 -7.22 9.68
C ILE A 12 -14.64 -5.96 9.66
N TRP A 13 -14.44 -5.31 10.81
CA TRP A 13 -13.52 -4.17 10.93
C TRP A 13 -12.07 -4.54 10.62
N SER A 14 -11.62 -5.75 10.97
CA SER A 14 -10.26 -6.23 10.63
C SER A 14 -10.11 -6.51 9.13
N ILE A 15 -11.13 -7.06 8.48
CA ILE A 15 -11.17 -7.31 7.03
C ILE A 15 -11.14 -5.98 6.28
N VAL A 16 -12.01 -5.04 6.66
CA VAL A 16 -12.06 -3.70 6.04
C VAL A 16 -10.76 -2.94 6.27
N GLY A 17 -10.18 -2.99 7.46
CA GLY A 17 -8.88 -2.37 7.74
C GLY A 17 -7.73 -2.96 6.92
N THR A 18 -7.71 -4.28 6.74
CA THR A 18 -6.70 -4.96 5.91
C THR A 18 -6.89 -4.65 4.42
N ALA A 19 -8.13 -4.63 3.94
CA ALA A 19 -8.47 -4.24 2.57
C ALA A 19 -8.12 -2.77 2.29
N GLY A 20 -8.35 -1.88 3.27
CA GLY A 20 -7.94 -0.48 3.20
C GLY A 20 -6.42 -0.32 3.10
N LEU A 21 -5.66 -1.04 3.92
CA LEU A 21 -4.19 -1.05 3.84
C LEU A 21 -3.68 -1.53 2.48
N ALA A 22 -4.26 -2.61 1.97
CA ALA A 22 -3.93 -3.14 0.65
C ALA A 22 -4.25 -2.12 -0.46
N CYS A 23 -5.42 -1.48 -0.39
CA CYS A 23 -5.83 -0.39 -1.27
C CYS A 23 -4.85 0.78 -1.23
N SER A 24 -4.44 1.23 -0.04
CA SER A 24 -3.43 2.29 0.11
C SER A 24 -2.10 1.92 -0.54
N GLY A 25 -1.64 0.67 -0.39
CA GLY A 25 -0.41 0.20 -1.06
C GLY A 25 -0.48 0.28 -2.57
N VAL A 26 -1.56 -0.24 -3.16
CA VAL A 26 -1.78 -0.24 -4.61
C VAL A 26 -1.95 1.19 -5.13
N LEU A 27 -2.67 2.05 -4.41
CA LEU A 27 -2.83 3.46 -4.75
C LEU A 27 -1.48 4.17 -4.77
N VAL A 28 -0.65 3.93 -3.76
CA VAL A 28 0.67 4.56 -3.63
C VAL A 28 1.68 4.02 -4.63
N GLU A 29 1.56 2.77 -5.08
CA GLU A 29 2.32 2.21 -6.20
C GLU A 29 1.92 2.85 -7.53
N THR A 30 0.62 2.85 -7.84
CA THR A 30 0.08 3.40 -9.09
C THR A 30 0.32 4.91 -9.22
N SER A 31 0.11 5.66 -8.14
CA SER A 31 0.49 7.08 -8.06
C SER A 31 1.97 7.31 -8.31
N MET A 32 2.85 6.38 -7.88
CA MET A 32 4.29 6.52 -8.09
C MET A 32 4.64 6.35 -9.57
N ASN A 33 4.09 5.33 -10.23
CA ASN A 33 4.32 5.07 -11.66
C ASN A 33 3.98 6.31 -12.53
N VAL A 34 2.92 7.05 -12.17
CA VAL A 34 2.55 8.30 -12.84
C VAL A 34 3.53 9.44 -12.56
N THR A 35 4.21 9.41 -11.41
CA THR A 35 5.13 10.48 -10.94
C THR A 35 6.59 10.25 -11.36
N PHE A 36 6.92 9.14 -12.03
CA PHE A 36 8.29 8.84 -12.52
C PHE A 36 8.96 9.97 -13.31
N PRO A 37 8.31 10.61 -14.29
CA PRO A 37 8.92 11.72 -15.03
C PRO A 37 9.29 12.89 -14.12
N THR A 38 8.56 13.08 -13.03
CA THR A 38 8.81 14.14 -12.04
C THR A 38 9.93 13.75 -11.10
N LEU A 39 9.95 12.50 -10.64
CA LEU A 39 11.05 11.97 -9.84
C LEU A 39 12.39 12.07 -10.60
N MET A 40 12.40 11.81 -11.91
CA MET A 40 13.58 12.03 -12.75
C MET A 40 14.06 13.49 -12.73
N LYS A 41 13.15 14.46 -12.77
CA LYS A 41 13.48 15.89 -12.72
C LYS A 41 13.96 16.34 -11.33
N VAL A 42 13.32 15.87 -10.26
CA VAL A 42 13.63 16.23 -8.87
C VAL A 42 14.96 15.62 -8.43
N PHE A 43 15.17 14.33 -8.69
CA PHE A 43 16.40 13.63 -8.30
C PHE A 43 17.54 13.76 -9.32
N LYS A 44 17.28 14.38 -10.49
CA LYS A 44 18.22 14.50 -11.62
C LYS A 44 18.94 13.18 -11.97
N GLN A 45 18.25 12.05 -11.79
CA GLN A 45 18.79 10.72 -11.98
C GLN A 45 18.18 10.05 -13.23
N PRO A 46 18.96 9.21 -13.94
CA PRO A 46 18.47 8.53 -15.13
C PRO A 46 17.34 7.55 -14.79
N LEU A 47 16.48 7.27 -15.76
CA LEU A 47 15.33 6.37 -15.62
C LEU A 47 15.72 5.01 -15.02
N ASN A 48 16.91 4.50 -15.36
CA ASN A 48 17.47 3.26 -14.82
C ASN A 48 17.45 3.23 -13.28
N ASN A 49 17.82 4.34 -12.63
CA ASN A 49 17.87 4.42 -11.16
C ASN A 49 16.48 4.58 -10.54
N ILE A 50 15.55 5.25 -11.24
CA ILE A 50 14.16 5.40 -10.79
C ILE A 50 13.42 4.05 -10.89
N GLN A 51 13.69 3.27 -11.93
CA GLN A 51 13.07 1.95 -12.14
C GLN A 51 13.39 0.95 -11.01
N TRP A 52 14.56 1.09 -10.37
CA TRP A 52 14.90 0.30 -9.19
C TRP A 52 13.91 0.46 -8.03
N ILE A 53 13.20 1.59 -7.95
CA ILE A 53 12.15 1.78 -6.93
C ILE A 53 11.03 0.75 -7.11
N THR A 54 10.56 0.56 -8.35
CA THR A 54 9.52 -0.42 -8.67
C THR A 54 10.03 -1.83 -8.47
N THR A 55 11.23 -2.14 -8.96
CA THR A 55 11.83 -3.46 -8.84
C THR A 55 12.02 -3.85 -7.38
N ALA A 56 12.57 -2.95 -6.55
CA ALA A 56 12.76 -3.18 -5.13
C ALA A 56 11.43 -3.35 -4.39
N TYR A 57 10.41 -2.56 -4.75
CA TYR A 57 9.06 -2.70 -4.19
C TYR A 57 8.44 -4.06 -4.53
N LEU A 58 8.48 -4.47 -5.80
CA LEU A 58 7.96 -5.77 -6.24
C LEU A 58 8.71 -6.92 -5.56
N LEU A 59 10.04 -6.84 -5.45
CA LEU A 59 10.83 -7.83 -4.71
C LEU A 59 10.41 -7.92 -3.24
N ALA A 60 10.22 -6.78 -2.57
CA ALA A 60 9.78 -6.73 -1.18
C ALA A 60 8.37 -7.31 -0.99
N VAL A 61 7.43 -6.98 -1.89
CA VAL A 61 6.07 -7.53 -1.90
C VAL A 61 6.11 -9.05 -2.10
N THR A 62 6.89 -9.54 -3.06
CA THR A 62 7.00 -10.98 -3.34
C THR A 62 7.58 -11.73 -2.15
N LEU A 63 8.66 -11.20 -1.56
CA LEU A 63 9.30 -11.79 -0.37
C LEU A 63 8.33 -11.82 0.81
N THR A 64 7.52 -10.77 0.98
CA THR A 64 6.57 -10.71 2.09
C THR A 64 5.34 -11.55 1.91
N ILE A 65 4.87 -11.80 0.69
CA ILE A 65 3.83 -12.81 0.45
C ILE A 65 4.33 -14.19 0.91
N VAL A 66 5.58 -14.56 0.60
CA VAL A 66 6.20 -15.82 1.04
C VAL A 66 6.34 -15.86 2.56
N LEU A 67 6.86 -14.79 3.17
CA LEU A 67 6.99 -14.69 4.62
C LEU A 67 5.63 -14.71 5.33
N ALA A 68 4.60 -14.09 4.74
CA ALA A 68 3.25 -14.07 5.30
C ALA A 68 2.66 -15.48 5.38
N ALA A 69 2.84 -16.30 4.34
CA ALA A 69 2.39 -17.70 4.34
C ALA A 69 2.99 -18.51 5.50
N TYR A 70 4.25 -18.25 5.85
CA TYR A 70 4.90 -18.87 7.02
C TYR A 70 4.42 -18.26 8.34
N THR A 71 4.34 -16.94 8.40
CA THR A 71 4.03 -16.19 9.63
C THR A 71 2.58 -16.41 10.08
N GLN A 72 1.66 -16.60 9.13
CA GLN A 72 0.26 -16.97 9.41
C GLN A 72 0.12 -18.30 10.16
N ARG A 73 1.09 -19.21 10.06
CA ARG A 73 1.09 -20.46 10.84
C ARG A 73 1.53 -20.28 12.28
N SER A 74 2.40 -19.30 12.57
CA SER A 74 3.00 -19.12 13.91
C SER A 74 2.38 -17.98 14.73
N PHE A 75 1.73 -16.99 14.10
CA PHE A 75 1.27 -15.77 14.79
C PHE A 75 -0.24 -15.53 14.70
N SER A 76 -0.79 -14.89 15.72
CA SER A 76 -2.21 -14.50 15.74
C SER A 76 -2.52 -13.41 14.70
N PHE A 77 -3.58 -13.61 13.92
CA PHE A 77 -4.06 -12.71 12.86
C PHE A 77 -4.08 -11.22 13.25
N LYS A 78 -4.61 -10.89 14.43
CA LYS A 78 -4.72 -9.51 14.91
C LYS A 78 -3.37 -8.79 15.02
N LYS A 79 -2.34 -9.48 15.51
CA LYS A 79 -1.00 -8.91 15.64
C LYS A 79 -0.38 -8.67 14.25
N LEU A 80 -0.67 -9.54 13.29
CA LEU A 80 -0.19 -9.39 11.92
C LEU A 80 -0.80 -8.17 11.21
N VAL A 81 -2.12 -7.95 11.36
CA VAL A 81 -2.78 -6.76 10.78
C VAL A 81 -2.19 -5.48 11.35
N ILE A 82 -2.01 -5.42 12.67
CA ILE A 82 -1.48 -4.23 13.35
C ILE A 82 -0.02 -4.00 12.94
N ALA A 83 0.81 -5.05 12.92
CA ALA A 83 2.21 -4.95 12.50
C ALA A 83 2.33 -4.50 11.03
N ALA A 84 1.52 -5.05 10.13
CA ALA A 84 1.47 -4.66 8.73
C ALA A 84 1.04 -3.20 8.56
N GLY A 85 0.04 -2.76 9.32
CA GLY A 85 -0.40 -1.36 9.34
C GLY A 85 0.69 -0.40 9.79
N ILE A 86 1.36 -0.72 10.91
CA ILE A 86 2.48 0.09 11.42
C ILE A 86 3.61 0.14 10.38
N CYS A 87 3.98 -1.00 9.79
CA CYS A 87 5.04 -1.07 8.78
C CYS A 87 4.71 -0.19 7.56
N SER A 88 3.44 -0.22 7.11
CA SER A 88 2.97 0.57 5.97
C SER A 88 3.00 2.09 6.25
N VAL A 89 2.57 2.49 7.45
CA VAL A 89 2.60 3.89 7.89
C VAL A 89 4.04 4.40 8.05
N VAL A 90 4.91 3.61 8.70
CA VAL A 90 6.32 3.95 8.89
C VAL A 90 7.04 4.05 7.55
N GLY A 91 6.85 3.09 6.65
CA GLY A 91 7.43 3.14 5.30
C GLY A 91 6.94 4.34 4.47
N GLY A 92 5.66 4.71 4.62
CA GLY A 92 5.08 5.92 4.01
C GLY A 92 5.69 7.21 4.57
N LEU A 93 5.86 7.31 5.89
CA LEU A 93 6.52 8.45 6.53
C LEU A 93 7.97 8.61 6.07
N ILE A 94 8.71 7.50 5.99
CA ILE A 94 10.09 7.50 5.49
C ILE A 94 10.14 7.97 4.04
N CYS A 95 9.20 7.53 3.20
CA CYS A 95 9.09 8.02 1.83
C CYS A 95 8.77 9.51 1.76
N SER A 96 7.93 10.03 2.66
CA SER A 96 7.54 11.45 2.66
C SER A 96 8.68 12.38 3.09
N ILE A 97 9.59 11.91 3.95
CA ILE A 97 10.74 12.69 4.44
C ILE A 97 11.98 12.48 3.54
N SER A 98 11.94 11.47 2.67
CA SER A 98 13.07 11.09 1.83
C SER A 98 13.49 12.17 0.85
N THR A 99 14.70 12.72 1.05
CA THR A 99 15.37 13.63 0.12
C THR A 99 16.31 12.92 -0.87
N ASN A 100 16.54 11.62 -0.71
CA ASN A 100 17.50 10.84 -1.50
C ASN A 100 16.87 9.53 -2.03
N LEU A 101 17.19 9.17 -3.27
CA LEU A 101 16.74 7.93 -3.92
C LEU A 101 16.89 6.65 -3.05
N PRO A 102 18.05 6.38 -2.42
CA PRO A 102 18.22 5.19 -1.58
C PRO A 102 17.35 5.21 -0.31
N VAL A 103 17.12 6.38 0.29
CA VAL A 103 16.23 6.50 1.47
C VAL A 103 14.78 6.21 1.06
N MET A 104 14.36 6.71 -0.09
CA MET A 104 13.05 6.40 -0.66
C MET A 104 12.88 4.91 -0.94
N LEU A 105 13.95 4.27 -1.41
CA LEU A 105 13.98 2.84 -1.74
C LEU A 105 13.83 1.99 -0.47
N VAL A 106 14.54 2.32 0.62
CA VAL A 106 14.37 1.66 1.92
C VAL A 106 12.95 1.84 2.46
N GLY A 107 12.42 3.07 2.42
CA GLY A 107 11.03 3.34 2.83
C GLY A 107 10.02 2.52 2.01
N ARG A 108 10.28 2.33 0.72
CA ARG A 108 9.45 1.51 -0.17
C ARG A 108 9.52 0.02 0.13
N VAL A 109 10.71 -0.50 0.46
CA VAL A 109 10.84 -1.90 0.90
C VAL A 109 10.02 -2.11 2.16
N ILE A 110 10.15 -1.24 3.17
CA ILE A 110 9.40 -1.33 4.44
C ILE A 110 7.88 -1.24 4.18
N GLN A 111 7.44 -0.30 3.33
CA GLN A 111 6.04 -0.18 2.99
C GLN A 111 5.51 -1.41 2.24
N GLY A 112 6.24 -1.87 1.22
CA GLY A 112 5.92 -3.07 0.45
C GLY A 112 5.83 -4.33 1.32
N MET A 113 6.64 -4.39 2.38
CA MET A 113 6.53 -5.46 3.36
C MET A 113 5.19 -5.44 4.10
N GLY A 114 4.68 -4.26 4.46
CA GLY A 114 3.38 -4.12 5.12
C GLY A 114 2.21 -4.52 4.21
N THR A 115 2.22 -4.06 2.96
CA THR A 115 1.14 -4.35 1.99
C THR A 115 1.18 -5.77 1.43
N GLY A 116 2.37 -6.36 1.26
CA GLY A 116 2.51 -7.75 0.81
C GLY A 116 1.97 -8.77 1.82
N ILE A 117 2.01 -8.46 3.13
CA ILE A 117 1.39 -9.29 4.17
C ILE A 117 -0.13 -9.13 4.18
N ALA A 118 -0.64 -7.93 3.89
CA ALA A 118 -2.07 -7.63 3.98
C ALA A 118 -2.93 -8.47 3.02
N MET A 119 -2.47 -8.70 1.79
CA MET A 119 -3.21 -9.50 0.79
C MET A 119 -3.48 -10.95 1.22
N PRO A 120 -2.47 -11.80 1.51
CA PRO A 120 -2.71 -13.17 1.94
C PRO A 120 -3.43 -13.21 3.30
N LEU A 121 -3.20 -12.23 4.17
CA LEU A 121 -3.87 -12.13 5.47
C LEU A 121 -5.37 -11.91 5.33
N LEU A 122 -5.78 -11.03 4.42
CA LEU A 122 -7.18 -10.80 4.08
C LEU A 122 -7.85 -12.10 3.62
N PHE A 123 -7.23 -12.84 2.69
CA PHE A 123 -7.76 -14.12 2.21
C PHE A 123 -7.83 -15.18 3.32
N SER A 124 -6.79 -15.31 4.15
CA SER A 124 -6.80 -16.28 5.27
C SER A 124 -7.87 -15.97 6.32
N ILE A 125 -8.06 -14.70 6.68
CA ILE A 125 -9.11 -14.29 7.64
C ILE A 125 -10.49 -14.67 7.11
N ILE A 126 -10.76 -14.38 5.83
CA ILE A 126 -12.06 -14.70 5.23
C ILE A 126 -12.28 -16.22 5.20
N MET A 127 -11.25 -17.00 4.85
CA MET A 127 -11.39 -18.47 4.81
C MET A 127 -11.62 -19.11 6.19
N LEU A 128 -11.06 -18.53 7.26
CA LEU A 128 -11.11 -19.09 8.61
C LEU A 128 -12.31 -18.60 9.42
N GLU A 129 -12.71 -17.33 9.28
CA GLU A 129 -13.75 -16.72 10.12
C GLU A 129 -15.12 -16.61 9.45
N ILE A 130 -15.20 -16.62 8.11
CA ILE A 130 -16.46 -16.48 7.37
C ILE A 130 -16.93 -17.86 6.86
N PRO A 131 -18.21 -18.23 7.07
CA PRO A 131 -18.78 -19.47 6.51
C PRO A 131 -18.73 -19.46 4.97
N ARG A 132 -18.47 -20.63 4.36
CA ARG A 132 -18.22 -20.80 2.91
C ARG A 132 -19.24 -20.09 2.01
N GLU A 133 -20.51 -20.07 2.39
CA GLU A 133 -21.59 -19.39 1.64
C GLU A 133 -21.42 -17.86 1.53
N LYS A 134 -20.71 -17.22 2.46
CA LYS A 134 -20.52 -15.76 2.46
C LYS A 134 -19.11 -15.32 2.06
N GLN A 135 -18.16 -16.24 1.92
CA GLN A 135 -16.77 -15.93 1.61
C GLN A 135 -16.64 -15.11 0.31
N GLY A 136 -17.38 -15.47 -0.74
CA GLY A 136 -17.37 -14.75 -2.02
C GLY A 136 -17.85 -13.30 -1.91
N SER A 137 -18.83 -13.01 -1.05
CA SER A 137 -19.33 -11.65 -0.84
C SER A 137 -18.28 -10.77 -0.13
N PHE A 138 -17.60 -11.29 0.89
CA PHE A 138 -16.55 -10.56 1.61
C PHE A 138 -15.29 -10.34 0.76
N VAL A 139 -14.84 -11.37 0.01
CA VAL A 139 -13.74 -11.21 -0.96
C VAL A 139 -14.13 -10.22 -2.04
N GLY A 140 -15.38 -10.26 -2.53
CA GLY A 140 -15.90 -9.32 -3.52
C GLY A 140 -15.89 -7.88 -3.03
N THR A 141 -16.41 -7.61 -1.82
CA THR A 141 -16.39 -6.25 -1.25
C THR A 141 -14.98 -5.73 -1.01
N ALA A 142 -14.08 -6.56 -0.49
CA ALA A 142 -12.68 -6.17 -0.31
C ALA A 142 -11.98 -5.94 -1.67
N GLY A 143 -12.27 -6.79 -2.65
CA GLY A 143 -11.81 -6.65 -4.03
C GLY A 143 -12.28 -5.35 -4.69
N MET A 144 -13.54 -4.94 -4.45
CA MET A 144 -14.05 -3.64 -4.92
C MET A 144 -13.24 -2.47 -4.35
N ILE A 145 -12.94 -2.48 -3.04
CA ILE A 145 -12.13 -1.44 -2.39
C ILE A 145 -10.73 -1.36 -3.00
N VAL A 146 -10.10 -2.52 -3.22
CA VAL A 146 -8.77 -2.58 -3.86
C VAL A 146 -8.84 -2.17 -5.33
N ALA A 147 -9.89 -2.51 -6.06
CA ALA A 147 -10.06 -2.14 -7.47
C ALA A 147 -10.27 -0.62 -7.68
N LEU A 148 -10.76 0.10 -6.66
CA LEU A 148 -10.81 1.56 -6.68
C LEU A 148 -9.42 2.21 -6.58
N ALA A 149 -8.44 1.52 -5.99
CA ALA A 149 -7.08 2.04 -5.80
C ALA A 149 -6.39 2.49 -7.11
N PRO A 150 -6.29 1.66 -8.17
CA PRO A 150 -5.67 2.08 -9.44
C PRO A 150 -6.46 3.17 -10.17
N SER A 151 -7.77 3.26 -9.96
CA SER A 151 -8.57 4.35 -10.54
C SER A 151 -8.26 5.69 -9.86
N LEU A 152 -8.00 5.68 -8.55
CA LEU A 152 -7.67 6.88 -7.77
C LEU A 152 -6.18 7.22 -7.78
N GLY A 153 -5.31 6.25 -8.10
CA GLY A 153 -3.85 6.41 -8.15
C GLY A 153 -3.38 7.57 -9.02
N PRO A 154 -3.79 7.67 -10.31
CA PRO A 154 -3.43 8.78 -11.18
C PRO A 154 -4.00 10.12 -10.73
N THR A 155 -5.22 10.13 -10.18
CA THR A 155 -5.82 11.34 -9.63
C THR A 155 -5.00 11.86 -8.45
N TYR A 156 -4.59 10.97 -7.54
CA TYR A 156 -3.77 11.33 -6.39
C TYR A 156 -2.35 11.75 -6.79
N GLY A 157 -1.72 11.00 -7.70
CA GLY A 157 -0.40 11.32 -8.24
C GLY A 157 -0.37 12.62 -9.04
N GLY A 158 -1.43 12.88 -9.81
CA GLY A 158 -1.63 14.12 -10.57
C GLY A 158 -1.85 15.34 -9.68
N ILE A 159 -2.62 15.21 -8.59
CA ILE A 159 -2.78 16.28 -7.59
C ILE A 159 -1.45 16.56 -6.89
N CYS A 160 -0.71 15.52 -6.48
CA CYS A 160 0.60 15.67 -5.85
C CYS A 160 1.59 16.35 -6.82
N LEU A 161 1.56 15.97 -8.10
CA LEU A 161 2.36 16.58 -9.16
C LEU A 161 1.96 18.03 -9.42
N SER A 162 0.66 18.33 -9.41
CA SER A 162 0.14 19.69 -9.60
C SER A 162 0.47 20.57 -8.41
N ALA A 163 0.42 20.06 -7.17
CA ALA A 163 0.83 20.78 -5.97
C ALA A 163 2.34 21.06 -5.95
N LEU A 164 3.18 20.11 -6.40
CA LEU A 164 4.63 20.31 -6.56
C LEU A 164 4.96 21.31 -7.68
N ASN A 165 4.28 21.24 -8.82
CA ASN A 165 4.41 22.26 -9.86
C ASN A 165 3.88 23.62 -9.39
N TRP A 166 2.83 23.67 -8.59
CA TRP A 166 2.28 24.90 -8.03
C TRP A 166 3.24 25.54 -7.03
N ALA A 167 3.89 24.77 -6.15
CA ALA A 167 4.92 25.28 -5.24
C ALA A 167 6.16 25.83 -5.99
N LEU A 168 6.54 25.18 -7.11
CA LEU A 168 7.61 25.65 -7.98
C LEU A 168 7.19 26.89 -8.81
N THR A 169 5.95 26.92 -9.31
CA THR A 169 5.41 28.05 -10.10
C THR A 169 5.11 29.25 -9.21
N SER A 170 4.63 29.06 -7.98
CA SER A 170 4.40 30.15 -7.02
C SER A 170 5.71 30.77 -6.54
N SER A 171 6.77 29.97 -6.39
CA SER A 171 8.13 30.48 -6.15
C SER A 171 8.69 31.23 -7.36
N LEU A 172 8.25 30.90 -8.59
CA LEU A 172 8.61 31.65 -9.80
C LEU A 172 7.85 32.99 -9.90
N PHE A 173 6.68 33.11 -9.26
CA PHE A 173 5.85 34.32 -9.26
C PHE A 173 6.15 35.29 -8.09
N CYS A 174 7.08 34.94 -7.19
CA CYS A 174 7.61 35.87 -6.19
C CYS A 174 9.13 36.01 -6.36
N PRO A 175 9.59 36.81 -7.33
CA PRO A 175 10.94 37.33 -7.30
C PRO A 175 11.04 38.35 -6.15
N SER A 176 11.95 38.11 -5.21
CA SER A 176 12.62 39.09 -4.34
C SER A 176 11.86 40.41 -4.11
N ALA A 177 11.26 40.56 -2.93
CA ALA A 177 11.14 41.85 -2.25
C ALA A 177 12.18 41.92 -1.13
#